data_AF-A0A2X4TJG3-F1
#
_entry.id   AF-A0A2X4TJG3-F1
#
_cell.length_a   1.000
_cell.length_b   1.000
_cell.length_c   1.000
_cell.angle_alpha   90.00
_cell.angle_beta   90.00
_cell.angle_gamma   90.00
#
_symmetry.space_group_name_H-M   'P 1'
#
loop_
_entity.id
_entity.type
_entity.pdbx_description
1 polymer ?
#
loop_
_entity_poly.entity_id
_entity_poly.type
_entity_poly.pdbx_seq_one_letter_code
_entity_poly.pdbx_strand_id
1 'polypeptide(L)'
;MRAELKKVCKFWADRGVDGLRLDVVNLISKHQNFPDDPAGDGRRFYTDGARAFFREVNRDVFTPRNLMTVGEMSSTTLENCQQYAALNGNELSMTFNFHHLKVDYPAVKSGRWQNLTTWR
;
A
#
# COMPACT_ATOMS: atom_id res chain seq x y z
N MET A 1 0.70 6.72 -18.76
CA MET A 1 1.15 7.00 -17.37
C MET A 1 1.87 5.83 -16.72
N ARG A 2 1.28 4.62 -16.58
CA ARG A 2 1.94 3.46 -15.94
C ARG A 2 3.31 3.11 -16.56
N ALA A 3 3.42 3.15 -17.89
CA ALA A 3 4.68 2.92 -18.59
C ALA A 3 5.80 3.91 -18.20
N GLU A 4 5.46 5.20 -18.06
CA GLU A 4 6.43 6.23 -17.65
C GLU A 4 6.91 6.02 -16.22
N LEU A 5 6.01 5.65 -15.30
CA LEU A 5 6.40 5.31 -13.92
C LEU A 5 7.39 4.14 -13.89
N LYS A 6 7.15 3.10 -14.71
CA LYS A 6 8.12 2.01 -14.85
C LYS A 6 9.47 2.52 -15.35
N LYS A 7 9.51 3.45 -16.32
CA LYS A 7 10.77 4.03 -16.80
C LYS A 7 11.51 4.78 -15.69
N VAL A 8 10.81 5.55 -14.85
CA VAL A 8 11.41 6.24 -13.70
C VAL A 8 12.01 5.25 -12.71
N CYS A 9 11.26 4.19 -12.35
CA CYS A 9 11.77 3.16 -11.45
C CYS A 9 13.00 2.43 -12.04
N LYS A 10 12.95 2.09 -13.34
CA LYS A 10 14.09 1.47 -14.05
C LYS A 10 15.31 2.39 -14.09
N PHE A 11 15.12 3.67 -14.41
CA PHE A 11 16.20 4.65 -14.49
C PHE A 11 17.05 4.73 -13.22
N TRP A 12 16.40 4.72 -12.06
CA TRP A 12 17.08 4.77 -10.76
C TRP A 12 17.71 3.43 -10.39
N ALA A 13 17.00 2.33 -10.61
CA ALA A 13 17.54 1.00 -10.33
C ALA A 13 18.77 0.68 -11.19
N ASP A 14 18.74 1.04 -12.48
CA ASP A 14 19.86 0.85 -13.41
C ASP A 14 21.08 1.74 -13.04
N ARG A 15 20.95 2.64 -12.05
CA ARG A 15 22.03 3.46 -11.48
C ARG A 15 22.53 2.97 -10.12
N GLY A 16 22.09 1.80 -9.68
CA GLY A 16 22.53 1.18 -8.43
C GLY A 16 21.67 1.54 -7.21
N VAL A 17 20.44 1.99 -7.40
CA VAL A 17 19.46 2.05 -6.29
C VAL A 17 18.95 0.64 -6.00
N ASP A 18 19.15 0.16 -4.77
CA ASP A 18 18.80 -1.22 -4.36
C ASP A 18 17.35 -1.38 -3.87
N GLY A 19 16.63 -0.28 -3.67
CA GLY A 19 15.25 -0.35 -3.19
C GLY A 19 14.45 0.93 -3.32
N LEU A 20 13.13 0.78 -3.25
CA LEU A 20 12.18 1.87 -3.40
C LEU A 20 11.18 1.89 -2.25
N ARG A 21 11.06 3.06 -1.61
CA ARG A 21 9.97 3.37 -0.69
C ARG A 21 8.85 4.06 -1.46
N LEU A 22 7.68 3.43 -1.51
CA LEU A 22 6.55 3.89 -2.30
C LEU A 22 5.56 4.65 -1.40
N ASP A 23 5.44 5.95 -1.64
CA ASP A 23 4.61 6.88 -0.88
C ASP A 23 3.11 6.67 -1.12
N VAL A 24 2.33 6.67 -0.02
CA VAL A 24 0.85 6.62 0.01
C VAL A 24 0.25 5.67 -1.04
N VAL A 25 0.84 4.49 -1.15
CA VAL A 25 0.79 3.74 -2.41
C VAL A 25 -0.54 3.02 -2.62
N ASN A 26 -1.28 2.81 -1.53
CA ASN A 26 -2.59 2.20 -1.58
C ASN A 26 -3.68 3.11 -2.18
N LEU A 27 -3.39 4.39 -2.42
CA LEU A 27 -4.39 5.34 -2.92
C LEU A 27 -4.35 5.57 -4.44
N ILE A 28 -3.44 4.91 -5.17
CA ILE A 28 -3.17 5.25 -6.58
C ILE A 28 -4.27 4.82 -7.55
N SER A 29 -5.12 3.86 -7.17
CA SER A 29 -6.22 3.35 -7.99
C SER A 29 -7.55 3.94 -7.57
N LYS A 30 -8.32 4.49 -8.52
CA LYS A 30 -9.60 5.17 -8.26
C LYS A 30 -10.73 4.41 -8.94
N HIS A 31 -11.92 4.43 -8.34
CA HIS A 31 -13.15 4.00 -8.98
C HIS A 31 -13.45 4.92 -10.17
N GLN A 32 -13.52 4.37 -11.38
CA GLN A 32 -13.55 5.16 -12.61
C GLN A 32 -14.89 5.88 -12.85
N ASN A 33 -15.97 5.45 -12.19
CA ASN A 33 -17.26 6.14 -12.27
C ASN A 33 -17.37 7.34 -11.31
N PHE A 34 -16.35 7.61 -10.50
CA PHE A 34 -16.31 8.70 -9.52
C PHE A 34 -17.64 8.91 -8.76
N PRO A 35 -18.20 7.86 -8.13
CA PRO A 35 -19.47 7.97 -7.42
C PRO A 35 -19.34 8.87 -6.19
N ASP A 36 -20.44 9.56 -5.85
CA ASP A 36 -20.54 10.29 -4.59
C ASP A 36 -20.54 9.35 -3.39
N ASP A 37 -19.96 9.81 -2.27
CA ASP A 37 -20.01 9.11 -0.99
C ASP A 37 -20.88 9.89 0.03
N PRO A 38 -22.22 9.75 -0.01
CA PRO A 38 -23.10 10.48 0.90
C PRO A 38 -22.93 10.06 2.38
N ALA A 39 -22.26 8.95 2.66
CA ALA A 39 -22.11 8.37 3.99
C ALA A 39 -20.66 8.40 4.51
N GLY A 40 -19.74 9.02 3.78
CA GLY A 40 -18.32 9.01 4.11
C GLY A 40 -17.56 10.17 3.46
N ASP A 41 -16.25 9.99 3.34
CA ASP A 41 -15.32 10.97 2.77
C ASP A 41 -14.76 10.53 1.40
N GLY A 42 -15.35 9.49 0.80
CA GLY A 42 -14.94 8.96 -0.52
C GLY A 42 -13.77 7.98 -0.48
N ARG A 43 -13.12 7.75 0.67
CA ARG A 43 -11.93 6.87 0.78
C ARG A 43 -12.15 5.47 0.25
N ARG A 44 -13.35 4.93 0.40
CA ARG A 44 -13.73 3.60 -0.09
C ARG A 44 -13.54 3.44 -1.61
N PHE A 45 -13.56 4.53 -2.37
CA PHE A 45 -13.50 4.51 -3.83
C PHE A 45 -12.07 4.64 -4.38
N TYR A 46 -11.08 4.91 -3.53
CA TYR A 46 -9.69 5.05 -4.01
C TYR A 46 -8.65 4.34 -3.13
N THR A 47 -9.06 3.72 -2.03
CA THR A 47 -8.17 2.96 -1.15
C THR A 47 -8.15 1.49 -1.59
N ASP A 48 -6.96 0.91 -1.68
CA ASP A 48 -6.71 -0.52 -1.85
C ASP A 48 -7.07 -1.17 -3.21
N GLY A 49 -7.35 -0.35 -4.24
CA GLY A 49 -7.65 -0.83 -5.60
C GLY A 49 -6.42 -1.11 -6.49
N ALA A 50 -5.20 -1.04 -5.95
CA ALA A 50 -3.97 -0.91 -6.73
C ALA A 50 -3.16 -2.22 -6.90
N ARG A 51 -3.63 -3.34 -6.34
CA ARG A 51 -2.89 -4.61 -6.32
C ARG A 51 -2.47 -5.14 -7.68
N ALA A 52 -3.40 -5.15 -8.64
CA ALA A 52 -3.10 -5.61 -10.01
C ALA A 52 -1.97 -4.81 -10.66
N PHE A 53 -1.90 -3.50 -10.35
CA PHE A 53 -0.80 -2.66 -10.81
C PHE A 53 0.53 -3.00 -10.14
N PHE A 54 0.56 -3.25 -8.83
CA PHE A 54 1.83 -3.64 -8.19
C PHE A 54 2.34 -4.97 -8.70
N ARG A 55 1.46 -5.94 -8.99
CA ARG A 55 1.86 -7.20 -9.64
C ARG A 55 2.49 -6.94 -11.00
N GLU A 56 1.91 -6.04 -11.78
CA GLU A 56 2.44 -5.62 -13.07
C GLU A 56 3.82 -4.94 -12.94
N VAL A 57 3.99 -4.00 -12.01
CA VAL A 57 5.27 -3.30 -11.80
C VAL A 57 6.33 -4.22 -11.19
N ASN A 58 5.94 -5.11 -10.27
CA ASN A 58 6.84 -6.09 -9.67
C ASN A 58 7.44 -6.98 -10.75
N ARG A 59 6.60 -7.60 -11.58
CA ARG A 59 7.02 -8.45 -12.70
C ARG A 59 7.94 -7.70 -13.67
N ASP A 60 7.61 -6.46 -14.00
CA ASP A 60 8.28 -5.73 -15.08
C ASP A 60 9.52 -4.93 -14.62
N VAL A 61 9.64 -4.66 -13.31
CA VAL A 61 10.65 -3.75 -12.75
C VAL A 61 11.31 -4.31 -11.49
N PHE A 62 10.55 -4.61 -10.44
CA PHE A 62 11.13 -4.89 -9.11
C PHE A 62 11.89 -6.21 -9.06
N THR A 63 11.23 -7.32 -9.40
CA THR A 63 11.84 -8.65 -9.37
C THR A 63 13.03 -8.78 -10.33
N PRO A 64 12.95 -8.34 -11.60
CA PRO A 64 14.10 -8.44 -12.53
C PRO A 64 15.36 -7.67 -12.09
N ARG A 65 15.20 -6.71 -11.18
CA ARG A 65 16.29 -5.84 -10.68
C ARG A 65 16.64 -6.12 -9.23
N ASN A 66 16.08 -7.17 -8.64
CA ASN A 66 16.27 -7.53 -7.24
C ASN A 66 16.02 -6.35 -6.27
N LEU A 67 15.03 -5.52 -6.56
CA LEU A 67 14.72 -4.35 -5.74
C LEU A 67 13.98 -4.75 -4.47
N MET A 68 14.45 -4.27 -3.33
CA MET A 68 13.67 -4.26 -2.09
C MET A 68 12.61 -3.15 -2.17
N THR A 69 11.35 -3.48 -1.89
CA THR A 69 10.26 -2.48 -1.94
C THR A 69 9.50 -2.40 -0.63
N VAL A 70 9.28 -1.18 -0.18
CA VAL A 70 8.48 -0.89 1.02
C VAL A 70 7.35 0.08 0.68
N GLY A 71 6.11 -0.36 0.86
CA GLY A 71 4.93 0.47 0.66
C GLY A 71 4.50 1.19 1.93
N GLU A 72 4.33 2.50 1.86
CA GLU A 72 3.57 3.25 2.84
C GLU A 72 2.08 3.03 2.64
N MET A 73 1.40 2.58 3.69
CA MET A 73 -0.04 2.40 3.68
C MET A 73 -0.71 3.45 4.56
N SER A 74 -1.59 4.27 3.96
CA SER A 74 -2.27 5.38 4.67
C SER A 74 -3.29 4.88 5.71
N SER A 75 -4.58 4.80 5.34
CA SER A 75 -5.61 4.12 6.13
C SER A 75 -5.99 2.85 5.40
N THR A 76 -5.58 1.72 5.92
CA THR A 76 -5.93 0.39 5.42
C THR A 76 -6.02 -0.57 6.60
N THR A 77 -6.48 -1.79 6.38
CA THR A 77 -6.52 -2.83 7.42
C THR A 77 -5.21 -3.60 7.47
N LEU A 78 -4.98 -4.35 8.57
CA LEU A 78 -3.80 -5.20 8.68
C LEU A 78 -3.82 -6.32 7.63
N GLU A 79 -4.99 -6.86 7.32
CA GLU A 79 -5.20 -7.89 6.31
C GLU A 79 -4.79 -7.38 4.92
N ASN A 80 -5.12 -6.13 4.58
CA ASN A 80 -4.68 -5.53 3.33
C ASN A 80 -3.16 -5.33 3.30
N CYS A 81 -2.55 -4.89 4.41
CA CYS A 81 -1.08 -4.80 4.52
C CYS A 81 -0.41 -6.17 4.25
N GLN A 82 -0.97 -7.25 4.80
CA GLN A 82 -0.48 -8.62 4.58
C GLN A 82 -0.63 -9.06 3.12
N GLN A 83 -1.70 -8.66 2.43
CA GLN A 83 -1.90 -8.96 1.02
C GLN A 83 -0.89 -8.23 0.12
N TYR A 84 -0.55 -6.99 0.44
CA TYR A 84 0.47 -6.22 -0.29
C TYR A 84 1.89 -6.74 -0.03
N ALA A 85 2.19 -7.16 1.20
CA ALA A 85 3.46 -7.78 1.60
C ALA A 85 3.41 -9.32 1.55
N ALA A 86 2.63 -9.88 0.63
CA ALA A 86 2.41 -11.32 0.59
C ALA A 86 3.74 -12.08 0.39
N LEU A 87 3.94 -13.17 1.16
CA LEU A 87 5.16 -13.98 1.14
C LEU A 87 5.46 -14.62 -0.23
N ASN A 88 4.49 -14.65 -1.14
CA ASN A 88 4.69 -15.09 -2.51
C ASN A 88 5.49 -14.08 -3.36
N GLY A 89 5.82 -12.90 -2.82
CA GLY A 89 6.69 -11.91 -3.46
C GLY A 89 6.06 -11.22 -4.68
N ASN A 90 4.76 -11.38 -4.91
CA ASN A 90 4.12 -10.94 -6.15
C ASN A 90 3.78 -9.44 -6.20
N GLU A 91 3.85 -8.73 -5.06
CA GLU A 91 3.47 -7.32 -4.94
C GLU A 91 4.63 -6.49 -4.38
N LEU A 92 4.69 -6.26 -3.06
CA LEU A 92 5.77 -5.52 -2.41
C LEU A 92 6.55 -6.44 -1.45
N SER A 93 7.80 -6.10 -1.15
CA SER A 93 8.61 -6.87 -0.18
C SER A 93 8.09 -6.71 1.24
N MET A 94 7.63 -5.49 1.58
CA MET A 94 7.06 -5.18 2.89
C MET A 94 6.15 -3.95 2.84
N THR A 95 5.43 -3.72 3.92
CA THR A 95 4.61 -2.53 4.14
C THR A 95 4.82 -1.97 5.54
N PHE A 96 4.62 -0.67 5.71
CA PHE A 96 4.44 -0.10 7.06
C PHE A 96 3.08 0.58 7.15
N ASN A 97 2.53 0.55 8.37
CA ASN A 97 1.23 1.12 8.69
C ASN A 97 1.34 1.96 9.96
N PHE A 98 0.41 2.91 10.12
CA PHE A 98 0.45 3.88 11.21
C PHE A 98 -0.38 3.48 12.45
N HIS A 99 -0.88 2.24 12.56
CA HIS A 99 -1.77 1.86 13.67
C HIS A 99 -1.12 2.05 15.04
N HIS A 100 0.15 1.65 15.15
CA HIS A 100 0.92 1.74 16.39
C HIS A 100 1.31 3.18 16.78
N LEU A 101 1.24 4.13 15.86
CA LEU A 101 1.50 5.56 16.10
C LEU A 101 0.23 6.36 16.45
N LYS A 102 -0.90 5.67 16.64
CA LYS A 102 -2.20 6.29 16.98
C LYS A 102 -2.77 5.75 18.29
N VAL A 103 -1.92 5.13 19.10
CA VAL A 103 -2.31 4.48 20.38
C VAL A 103 -2.65 5.50 21.47
N ASP A 104 -2.13 6.71 21.34
CA ASP A 104 -2.30 7.86 22.23
C ASP A 104 -3.50 8.75 21.84
N TYR A 105 -4.23 8.40 20.78
CA TYR A 105 -5.37 9.18 20.35
C TYR A 105 -6.50 8.95 21.36
N PRO A 106 -7.11 10.02 21.93
CA PRO A 106 -8.27 9.85 22.79
C PRO A 106 -9.29 9.01 22.05
N ALA A 107 -9.88 8.03 22.74
CA ALA A 107 -10.72 6.98 22.14
C ALA A 107 -11.92 7.58 21.38
N VAL A 108 -11.69 7.98 20.14
CA VAL A 108 -12.75 8.24 19.18
C VAL A 108 -13.39 6.89 18.94
N LYS A 109 -14.72 6.83 19.07
CA LYS A 109 -15.62 5.67 18.94
C LYS A 109 -15.56 4.94 17.57
N SER A 110 -14.40 4.85 16.92
CA SER A 110 -14.15 3.91 15.84
C SER A 110 -13.74 2.59 16.50
N GLY A 111 -14.54 1.53 16.38
CA GLY A 111 -14.29 0.20 16.95
C GLY A 111 -13.05 -0.52 16.41
N ARG A 112 -11.89 0.14 16.41
CA ARG A 112 -10.60 -0.34 15.90
C ARG A 112 -9.92 -1.33 16.85
N TRP A 113 -10.40 -1.46 18.09
CA TRP A 113 -9.80 -2.30 19.12
C TRP A 113 -10.88 -3.07 19.90
N GLN A 114 -11.41 -4.14 19.31
CA GLN A 114 -12.14 -5.18 20.07
C GLN A 114 -11.29 -6.44 20.33
N ASN A 115 -10.08 -6.58 19.74
CA ASN A 115 -9.34 -7.85 19.76
C ASN A 115 -7.94 -7.81 20.40
N LEU A 116 -7.56 -6.76 21.15
CA LEU A 116 -6.24 -6.71 21.82
C LEU A 116 -6.23 -7.17 23.28
N THR A 117 -7.36 -7.61 23.83
CA THR A 117 -7.46 -8.01 25.25
C THR A 117 -6.99 -9.45 25.57
N THR A 118 -6.41 -10.20 24.63
CA THR A 118 -5.97 -11.59 24.86
C THR A 118 -4.49 -11.84 24.57
N TRP A 119 -3.62 -10.98 25.09
CA TRP A 119 -2.21 -11.32 25.30
C TRP A 119 -1.91 -11.28 26.80
N ARG A 120 -2.31 -12.34 27.49
CA ARG A 120 -1.76 -12.78 28.78
C ARG A 120 -1.19 -14.17 28.60
#